data_AF-A0A4S2BMH9-F1
#
_entry.id   AF-A0A4S2BMH9-F1
#
_cell.length_a   1.000
_cell.length_b   1.000
_cell.length_c   1.000
_cell.angle_alpha   90.00
_cell.angle_beta   90.00
_cell.angle_gamma   90.00
#
_symmetry.space_group_name_H-M   'P 1'
#
loop_
_entity.id
_entity.type
_entity.pdbx_description
1 polymer ?
#
loop_
_entity_poly.entity_id
_entity_poly.type
_entity_poly.pdbx_seq_one_letter_code
_entity_poly.pdbx_strand_id
1 'polypeptide(L)'
;MFFKKSNKEVLAFEEALKKIIDNPTVKKNSELIQVFQSAIEKVDKKQSVQSIASNLSLKLKSDFNEKELPVSVVKFQLKLERYAAIGANGIVIGIFDWL
;
A
#
# COMPACT_ATOMS: atom_id res chain seq x y z
N MET A 1 26.32 9.87 -0.81
CA MET A 1 25.83 8.55 -0.35
C MET A 1 24.31 8.58 -0.22
N PHE A 2 23.56 8.31 -1.30
CA PHE A 2 22.08 8.52 -1.35
C PHE A 2 21.25 7.23 -1.44
N PHE A 3 21.84 6.05 -1.27
CA PHE A 3 21.15 4.75 -1.42
C PHE A 3 20.44 4.22 -0.16
N LYS A 4 20.50 4.91 0.99
CA LYS A 4 19.93 4.41 2.25
C LYS A 4 18.47 4.83 2.54
N LYS A 5 17.94 5.87 1.88
CA LYS A 5 16.57 6.37 2.16
C LYS A 5 15.48 5.45 1.58
N SER A 6 15.63 4.99 0.34
CA SER A 6 14.62 4.17 -0.33
C SER A 6 14.35 2.83 0.36
N ASN A 7 15.36 2.22 1.01
CA ASN A 7 15.19 0.90 1.59
C ASN A 7 14.31 0.91 2.86
N LYS A 8 14.36 1.98 3.66
CA LYS A 8 13.54 2.08 4.89
C LYS A 8 12.06 2.24 4.57
N GLU A 9 11.76 3.04 3.55
CA GLU A 9 10.40 3.30 3.09
C GLU A 9 9.77 2.05 2.45
N VAL A 10 10.54 1.34 1.63
CA VAL A 10 10.14 0.06 1.05
C VAL A 10 9.82 -0.97 2.14
N LEU A 11 10.68 -1.10 3.15
CA LEU A 11 10.46 -2.00 4.28
C LEU A 11 9.21 -1.62 5.09
N ALA A 12 9.03 -0.32 5.40
CA ALA A 12 7.85 0.16 6.12
C ALA A 12 6.54 -0.08 5.36
N PHE A 13 6.57 0.09 4.03
CA PHE A 13 5.43 -0.20 3.17
C PHE A 13 5.10 -1.70 3.14
N GLU A 14 6.11 -2.55 3.01
CA GLU A 14 5.94 -4.00 3.05
C GLU A 14 5.39 -4.48 4.41
N GLU A 15 5.90 -3.95 5.52
CA GLU A 15 5.38 -4.23 6.86
C GLU A 15 3.92 -3.80 7.01
N ALA A 16 3.55 -2.64 6.47
CA ALA A 16 2.17 -2.18 6.52
C ALA A 16 1.23 -3.07 5.69
N LEU A 17 1.67 -3.53 4.50
CA LEU A 17 0.93 -4.52 3.71
C LEU A 17 0.72 -5.82 4.48
N LYS A 18 1.77 -6.34 5.13
CA LYS A 18 1.69 -7.54 5.96
C LYS A 18 0.72 -7.35 7.13
N LYS A 19 0.76 -6.22 7.84
CA LYS A 19 -0.18 -5.90 8.93
C LYS A 19 -1.63 -5.84 8.47
N ILE A 20 -1.89 -5.30 7.27
CA ILE A 20 -3.23 -5.26 6.68
C ILE A 20 -3.71 -6.69 6.38
N ILE A 21 -2.87 -7.53 5.77
CA ILE A 21 -3.18 -8.94 5.51
C ILE A 21 -3.43 -9.71 6.81
N ASP A 22 -2.68 -9.42 7.86
CA ASP A 22 -2.85 -10.06 9.17
C ASP A 22 -4.16 -9.70 9.88
N ASN A 23 -4.84 -8.63 9.43
CA ASN A 23 -6.09 -8.20 10.01
C ASN A 23 -7.17 -9.28 9.81
N PRO A 24 -7.86 -9.74 10.88
CA PRO A 24 -8.84 -10.83 10.80
C PRO A 24 -10.00 -10.56 9.83
N THR A 25 -10.33 -9.30 9.56
CA THR A 25 -11.38 -8.94 8.58
C THR A 25 -10.89 -9.09 7.14
N VAL A 26 -9.59 -8.86 6.89
CA VAL A 26 -8.95 -9.03 5.57
C VAL A 26 -8.64 -10.50 5.32
N LYS A 27 -8.20 -11.24 6.35
CA LYS A 27 -7.97 -12.70 6.28
C LYS A 27 -9.18 -13.52 5.83
N LYS A 28 -10.40 -12.98 6.02
CA LYS A 28 -11.64 -13.63 5.60
C LYS A 28 -11.95 -13.45 4.11
N ASN A 29 -11.27 -12.53 3.43
CA ASN A 29 -11.51 -12.23 2.03
C ASN A 29 -10.26 -12.62 1.21
N SER A 30 -10.34 -13.76 0.53
CA SER A 30 -9.21 -14.29 -0.26
C SER A 30 -8.79 -13.37 -1.40
N GLU A 31 -9.72 -12.63 -1.99
CA GLU A 31 -9.43 -11.69 -3.08
C GLU A 31 -8.61 -10.50 -2.55
N LEU A 32 -8.97 -9.95 -1.39
CA LEU A 32 -8.18 -8.89 -0.75
C LEU A 32 -6.76 -9.39 -0.44
N ILE A 33 -6.62 -10.60 0.11
CA ILE A 33 -5.31 -11.18 0.39
C ILE A 33 -4.47 -11.29 -0.88
N GLN A 34 -5.04 -11.79 -2.00
CA GLN A 34 -4.33 -11.89 -3.27
C GLN A 34 -3.89 -10.53 -3.80
N VAL A 35 -4.74 -9.50 -3.66
CA VAL A 35 -4.43 -8.13 -4.08
C VAL A 35 -3.25 -7.57 -3.28
N PHE A 36 -3.25 -7.75 -1.95
CA PHE A 36 -2.14 -7.30 -1.10
C PHE A 36 -0.87 -8.14 -1.31
N GLN A 37 -0.97 -9.46 -1.49
CA GLN A 37 0.18 -10.32 -1.82
C GLN A 37 0.82 -9.93 -3.14
N SER A 38 0.00 -9.65 -4.17
CA SER A 38 0.50 -9.15 -5.46
C SER A 38 1.24 -7.82 -5.32
N ALA A 39 0.84 -6.97 -4.36
CA ALA A 39 1.56 -5.73 -4.06
C ALA A 39 2.92 -6.01 -3.40
N ILE A 40 2.98 -6.96 -2.46
CA ILE A 40 4.23 -7.39 -1.81
C ILE A 40 5.21 -7.97 -2.85
N GLU A 41 4.73 -8.80 -3.79
CA GLU A 41 5.59 -9.32 -4.86
C GLU A 41 6.17 -8.22 -5.75
N LYS A 42 5.41 -7.15 -6.01
CA LYS A 42 5.92 -5.99 -6.76
C LYS A 42 6.97 -5.22 -5.97
N VAL A 43 6.86 -5.17 -4.64
CA VAL A 43 7.89 -4.62 -3.77
C VAL A 43 9.18 -5.43 -3.89
N ASP A 44 9.09 -6.76 -3.84
CA ASP A 44 10.23 -7.67 -3.99
C ASP A 44 10.93 -7.51 -5.36
N LYS A 45 10.13 -7.30 -6.43
CA LYS A 45 10.62 -6.95 -7.78
C LYS A 45 11.21 -5.54 -7.89
N LYS A 46 11.44 -4.84 -6.78
CA LYS A 46 12.00 -3.49 -6.69
C LYS A 46 11.21 -2.45 -7.49
N GLN A 47 9.90 -2.65 -7.65
CA GLN A 47 9.05 -1.62 -8.23
C GLN A 47 8.93 -0.43 -7.27
N SER A 48 8.70 0.76 -7.84
CA SER A 48 8.51 1.96 -7.04
C SER A 48 7.30 1.82 -6.13
N VAL A 49 7.47 2.07 -4.82
CA VAL A 49 6.38 2.08 -3.83
C VAL A 49 5.24 2.98 -4.28
N GLN A 50 5.55 4.09 -4.96
CA GLN A 50 4.54 5.01 -5.48
C GLN A 50 3.68 4.34 -6.57
N SER A 51 4.30 3.65 -7.51
CA SER A 51 3.58 2.91 -8.55
C SER A 51 2.77 1.75 -7.98
N ILE A 52 3.28 1.08 -6.94
CA ILE A 52 2.56 0.02 -6.25
C ILE A 52 1.35 0.60 -5.53
N ALA A 53 1.53 1.69 -4.78
CA ALA A 53 0.47 2.35 -4.04
C ALA A 53 -0.66 2.86 -4.95
N SER A 54 -0.34 3.54 -6.05
CA SER A 54 -1.34 3.99 -7.03
C SER A 54 -2.11 2.83 -7.64
N ASN A 55 -1.42 1.77 -8.06
CA ASN A 55 -2.08 0.61 -8.66
C ASN A 55 -2.94 -0.15 -7.63
N LEU A 56 -2.46 -0.25 -6.39
CA LEU A 56 -3.17 -0.93 -5.32
C LEU A 56 -4.43 -0.16 -4.92
N SER A 57 -4.37 1.17 -4.80
CA SER A 57 -5.56 1.98 -4.50
C SER A 57 -6.60 1.90 -5.62
N LEU A 58 -6.16 1.90 -6.88
CA LEU A 58 -7.06 1.73 -8.03
C LEU A 58 -7.71 0.35 -8.05
N LYS A 59 -6.94 -0.73 -7.83
CA LYS A 59 -7.49 -2.08 -7.72
C LYS A 59 -8.50 -2.19 -6.58
N LEU A 60 -8.19 -1.65 -5.41
CA LEU A 60 -9.11 -1.69 -4.27
C LEU A 60 -10.43 -0.96 -4.57
N LYS A 61 -10.39 0.18 -5.28
CA LYS A 61 -11.59 0.90 -5.73
C LYS A 61 -12.36 0.20 -6.85
N SER A 62 -11.65 -0.47 -7.75
CA SER A 62 -12.24 -1.10 -8.94
C SER A 62 -12.86 -2.46 -8.61
N ASP A 63 -12.17 -3.26 -7.80
CA ASP A 63 -12.51 -4.66 -7.58
C ASP A 63 -13.39 -4.84 -6.34
N PHE A 64 -13.46 -3.84 -5.43
CA PHE A 64 -14.25 -3.91 -4.20
C PHE A 64 -15.16 -2.71 -4.02
N ASN A 65 -16.37 -2.97 -3.53
CA ASN A 65 -17.30 -1.94 -3.15
C ASN A 65 -16.90 -1.33 -1.79
N GLU A 66 -16.91 0.00 -1.66
CA GLU A 66 -16.52 0.69 -0.41
C GLU A 66 -17.31 0.22 0.82
N LYS A 67 -18.54 -0.27 0.61
CA LYS A 67 -19.39 -0.82 1.68
C LYS A 67 -18.97 -2.20 2.17
N GLU A 68 -18.20 -2.94 1.38
CA GLU A 68 -17.75 -4.30 1.68
C GLU A 68 -16.32 -4.35 2.20
N LEU A 69 -15.57 -3.25 2.04
CA LEU A 69 -14.20 -3.13 2.52
C LEU A 69 -14.15 -2.91 4.03
N PRO A 70 -13.29 -3.65 4.76
CA PRO A 70 -13.00 -3.35 6.16
C PRO A 70 -12.52 -1.89 6.31
N VAL A 71 -12.92 -1.22 7.38
CA VAL A 71 -12.51 0.17 7.67
C VAL A 71 -10.97 0.32 7.64
N SER A 72 -10.23 -0.71 8.08
CA SER A 72 -8.76 -0.75 8.01
C SER A 72 -8.24 -0.65 6.57
N VAL A 73 -8.89 -1.34 5.62
CA VAL A 73 -8.53 -1.34 4.20
C VAL A 73 -8.87 0.01 3.57
N VAL A 74 -10.05 0.57 3.87
CA VAL A 74 -10.43 1.90 3.38
C VAL A 74 -9.45 2.97 3.87
N LYS A 75 -9.07 2.95 5.15
CA LYS A 75 -8.04 3.84 5.70
C LYS A 75 -6.69 3.67 5.01
N PHE A 76 -6.28 2.43 4.76
CA PHE A 76 -5.05 2.13 4.06
C PHE A 76 -5.08 2.61 2.61
N GLN A 77 -6.20 2.41 1.90
CA GLN A 77 -6.43 2.94 0.56
C GLN A 77 -6.27 4.46 0.52
N LEU A 78 -6.87 5.18 1.46
CA LEU A 78 -6.69 6.64 1.55
C LEU A 78 -5.23 7.03 1.80
N LYS A 79 -4.48 6.27 2.60
CA LYS A 79 -3.03 6.47 2.77
C LYS A 79 -2.27 6.24 1.45
N LEU A 80 -2.60 5.18 0.71
CA LEU A 80 -2.01 4.89 -0.61
C LEU A 80 -2.26 6.04 -1.60
N GLU A 81 -3.50 6.54 -1.68
CA GLU A 81 -3.87 7.65 -2.57
C GLU A 81 -3.13 8.94 -2.19
N ARG A 82 -3.03 9.24 -0.89
CA ARG A 82 -2.24 10.37 -0.40
C ARG A 82 -0.79 10.22 -0.82
N TYR A 83 -0.18 9.07 -0.56
CA TYR A 83 1.21 8.82 -0.92
C TYR A 83 1.46 8.97 -2.43
N ALA A 84 0.59 8.38 -3.25
CA ALA A 84 0.61 8.49 -4.70
C ALA A 84 0.53 9.96 -5.18
N ALA A 85 -0.39 10.73 -4.61
CA ALA A 85 -0.58 12.14 -4.93
C ALA A 85 0.59 13.03 -4.47
N ILE A 86 1.18 12.72 -3.31
CA ILE A 86 2.35 13.42 -2.76
C ILE A 86 3.55 13.27 -3.72
N GLY A 87 3.83 12.04 -4.15
CA GLY A 87 4.90 11.78 -5.11
C GLY A 87 4.62 12.40 -6.49
N ALA A 88 3.35 12.48 -6.91
CA ALA A 88 2.96 13.11 -8.18
C ALA A 88 3.12 14.63 -8.16
N ASN A 89 2.90 15.27 -7.01
CA ASN A 89 3.03 16.71 -6.84
C ASN A 89 4.47 17.17 -6.49
N GLY A 90 5.45 16.26 -6.47
CA GLY A 90 6.84 16.59 -6.17
C GLY A 90 7.11 17.01 -4.72
N ILE A 91 6.14 16.84 -3.82
CA ILE A 91 6.28 17.20 -2.41
C ILE A 91 7.00 16.06 -1.70
N VAL A 92 8.29 16.24 -1.37
CA VAL A 92 9.06 15.24 -0.61
C VAL A 92 8.72 15.37 0.88
N ILE A 93 7.68 14.68 1.35
CA ILE A 93 7.36 14.62 2.78
C ILE A 93 8.11 13.45 3.43
N GLY A 94 9.28 13.73 4.00
CA GLY A 94 9.94 12.88 5.01
C GLY A 94 9.90 11.35 4.83
N ILE A 95 9.87 10.61 5.94
CA ILE A 95 9.53 9.18 5.96
C ILE A 95 8.00 9.11 5.99
N PHE A 96 7.37 8.49 4.99
CA PHE A 96 5.91 8.34 5.00
C PHE A 96 5.48 7.33 6.05
N ASP A 97 4.56 7.74 6.92
CA ASP A 97 4.07 6.91 8.02
C ASP A 97 3.00 5.92 7.53
N TRP A 98 3.44 4.71 7.24
CA TRP A 98 2.58 3.62 6.80
C TRP A 98 1.84 2.93 7.96
N LEU A 99 2.26 3.17 9.21
CA LEU A 99 1.80 2.48 10.42
C LEU A 99 0.48 2.99 11.03
#